data_AF-A0A9N9NYJ5-F1
#
_entry.id   AF-A0A9N9NYJ5-F1
#
_cell.length_a   1.000
_cell.length_b   1.000
_cell.length_c   1.000
_cell.angle_alpha   90.00
_cell.angle_beta   90.00
_cell.angle_gamma   90.00
#
_symmetry.space_group_name_H-M   'P 1'
#
loop_
_entity.id
_entity.type
_entity.pdbx_description
1 polymer ?
#
loop_
_entity_poly.entity_id
_entity_poly.type
_entity_poly.pdbx_seq_one_letter_code
_entity_poly.pdbx_strand_id
1 'polypeptide(L)'
;GVAWAMLVARICQLYPNAIAGAIVSKFFRIMYKWEWPQPVLLKPIEDGPLQVRVWNPKVYHGDRFHLMPIITPAYPSMCATHNVTQSTKKIIEEEFIRAADIADKVMVGAGKWSDLFAKHDFFQRYRYYLQIIATSDSQERQLKWSGMVESRIRHLISKLEN
;
A
#
# COMPACT_ATOMS: atom_id res chain seq x y z
N GLY A 1 5.94 4.12 4.27
CA GLY A 1 6.35 5.45 3.79
C GLY A 1 6.61 5.45 2.29
N VAL A 2 7.71 4.83 1.84
CA VAL A 2 8.18 4.93 0.45
C VAL A 2 7.13 4.55 -0.62
N ALA A 3 6.33 3.51 -0.40
CA ALA A 3 5.29 3.09 -1.34
C ALA A 3 4.26 4.20 -1.60
N TRP A 4 3.73 4.83 -0.54
CA TRP A 4 2.81 5.97 -0.65
C TRP A 4 3.42 7.15 -1.39
N ALA A 5 4.69 7.48 -1.09
CA ALA A 5 5.40 8.56 -1.79
C ALA A 5 5.52 8.28 -3.29
N MET A 6 5.79 7.03 -3.69
CA MET A 6 5.87 6.65 -5.10
C MET A 6 4.51 6.70 -5.80
N LEU A 7 3.42 6.29 -5.13
CA LEU A 7 2.08 6.46 -5.70
C LEU A 7 1.75 7.93 -5.93
N VAL A 8 1.99 8.79 -4.93
CA VAL A 8 1.77 10.25 -5.06
C VAL A 8 2.64 10.84 -6.17
N ALA A 9 3.92 10.48 -6.22
CA ALA A 9 4.83 10.93 -7.27
C ALA A 9 4.33 10.54 -8.67
N ARG A 10 3.76 9.34 -8.84
CA ARG A 10 3.16 8.90 -10.11
C ARG A 10 2.01 9.81 -10.51
N ILE A 11 1.16 10.22 -9.58
CA ILE A 11 0.06 11.15 -9.87
C ILE A 11 0.59 12.54 -10.23
N CYS A 12 1.61 13.03 -9.55
CA CYS A 12 2.26 14.29 -9.90
C CYS A 12 2.85 14.27 -11.32
N GLN A 13 3.42 13.14 -11.77
CA GLN A 13 3.90 12.98 -13.15
C GLN A 13 2.76 13.08 -14.19
N LEU A 14 1.58 12.57 -13.86
CA LEU A 14 0.41 12.61 -14.76
C LEU A 14 -0.24 14.00 -14.79
N TYR A 15 -0.04 14.83 -13.76
CA TYR A 15 -0.64 16.16 -13.62
C TYR A 15 0.38 17.19 -13.11
N PRO A 16 1.38 17.57 -13.92
CA PRO A 16 2.53 18.36 -13.47
C PRO A 16 2.19 19.76 -12.97
N ASN A 17 1.08 20.34 -13.42
CA ASN A 17 0.65 21.70 -13.06
C ASN A 17 -0.52 21.72 -12.07
N ALA A 18 -0.94 20.56 -11.54
CA ALA A 18 -2.05 20.48 -10.61
C ALA A 18 -1.63 20.88 -9.19
N ILE A 19 -2.49 21.64 -8.51
CA ILE A 19 -2.32 22.00 -7.10
C ILE A 19 -2.61 20.80 -6.18
N ALA A 20 -2.17 20.89 -4.93
CA ALA A 20 -2.25 19.79 -3.95
C ALA A 20 -3.67 19.19 -3.82
N GLY A 21 -4.72 20.01 -3.69
CA GLY A 21 -6.10 19.52 -3.56
C GLY A 21 -6.55 18.69 -4.78
N ALA A 22 -6.18 19.14 -5.99
CA ALA A 22 -6.46 18.41 -7.22
C ALA A 22 -5.65 17.10 -7.31
N ILE A 23 -4.39 17.09 -6.84
CA ILE A 23 -3.58 15.87 -6.77
C ILE A 23 -4.22 14.84 -5.83
N VAL A 24 -4.69 15.25 -4.65
CA VAL A 24 -5.34 14.33 -3.69
C VAL A 24 -6.61 13.70 -4.28
N SER A 25 -7.49 14.48 -4.91
CA SER A 25 -8.68 13.92 -5.57
C SER A 25 -8.31 12.96 -6.71
N LYS A 26 -7.37 13.36 -7.58
CA LYS A 26 -6.90 12.51 -8.68
C LYS A 26 -6.21 11.24 -8.19
N PHE A 27 -5.49 11.32 -7.08
CA PHE A 27 -4.82 10.18 -6.47
C PHE A 27 -5.80 9.06 -6.15
N PHE A 28 -6.84 9.33 -5.37
CA PHE A 28 -7.79 8.28 -5.00
C PHE A 28 -8.52 7.73 -6.21
N ARG A 29 -8.95 8.61 -7.12
CA ARG A 29 -9.68 8.21 -8.33
C ARG A 29 -8.85 7.32 -9.27
N ILE A 30 -7.56 7.60 -9.40
CA ILE A 30 -6.66 6.81 -10.25
C ILE A 30 -6.24 5.53 -9.55
N MET A 31 -5.93 5.57 -8.26
CA MET A 31 -5.51 4.39 -7.50
C MET A 31 -6.65 3.38 -7.31
N TYR A 32 -7.89 3.86 -7.17
CA TYR A 32 -9.09 3.02 -7.21
C TYR A 32 -9.25 2.30 -8.56
N LYS A 33 -9.12 3.03 -9.67
CA LYS A 33 -9.29 2.47 -11.02
C LYS A 33 -8.05 1.79 -11.58
N TRP A 34 -6.98 1.69 -10.80
CA TRP A 34 -5.73 1.12 -11.27
C TRP A 34 -5.90 -0.38 -11.49
N GLU A 35 -5.46 -0.89 -12.64
CA GLU A 35 -5.64 -2.28 -13.03
C GLU A 35 -4.60 -3.19 -12.35
N TRP A 36 -4.67 -3.33 -11.03
CA TRP A 36 -3.81 -4.23 -10.28
C TRP A 36 -3.91 -5.68 -10.83
N PRO A 37 -2.79 -6.37 -11.09
CA PRO A 37 -1.43 -6.11 -10.59
C PRO A 37 -0.51 -5.35 -11.56
N GLN A 38 -1.02 -4.49 -12.44
CA GLN A 38 -0.17 -3.63 -13.27
C GLN A 38 0.77 -2.79 -12.37
N PRO A 39 2.09 -2.77 -12.63
CA PRO A 39 3.03 -2.09 -11.76
C PRO A 39 2.96 -0.58 -11.87
N VAL A 40 3.08 0.10 -10.73
CA VAL A 40 3.33 1.54 -10.70
C VAL A 40 4.83 1.78 -10.87
N LEU A 41 5.20 2.45 -11.97
CA LEU A 41 6.57 2.82 -12.32
C LEU A 41 6.72 4.34 -12.36
N LEU A 42 7.78 4.86 -11.76
CA LEU A 42 8.14 6.29 -11.85
C LEU A 42 9.08 6.61 -13.02
N LYS A 43 9.81 5.61 -13.49
CA LYS A 43 10.64 5.66 -14.70
C LYS A 43 10.75 4.25 -15.29
N PRO A 44 11.20 4.09 -16.55
CA PRO A 44 11.53 2.77 -17.08
C PRO A 44 12.52 2.03 -16.16
N ILE A 45 12.32 0.73 -16.00
CA ILE A 45 13.25 -0.11 -15.25
C ILE A 45 14.53 -0.23 -16.08
N GLU A 46 15.66 0.10 -15.46
CA GLU A 46 16.98 0.07 -16.09
C GLU A 46 17.69 -1.24 -15.75
N ASP A 47 18.38 -1.80 -16.74
CA ASP A 47 19.41 -2.79 -16.52
C ASP A 47 20.68 -2.12 -15.99
N GLY A 48 21.53 -2.88 -15.32
CA GLY A 48 22.78 -2.36 -14.78
C GLY A 48 23.88 -3.41 -14.74
N PRO A 49 25.12 -3.00 -14.44
CA PRO A 49 26.31 -3.82 -14.64
C PRO A 49 26.46 -4.95 -13.60
N LEU A 50 25.71 -4.90 -12.49
CA LEU A 50 25.80 -5.90 -11.43
C LEU A 50 24.87 -7.08 -11.71
N GLN A 51 25.31 -8.28 -11.34
CA GLN A 51 24.52 -9.51 -11.36
C GLN A 51 23.55 -9.56 -10.17
N VAL A 52 22.67 -8.57 -10.08
CA VAL A 52 21.66 -8.43 -9.01
C VAL A 52 20.27 -8.60 -9.58
N ARG A 53 19.35 -9.12 -8.76
CA ARG A 53 17.96 -9.28 -9.14
C ARG A 53 17.28 -7.92 -9.26
N VAL A 54 16.76 -7.64 -10.45
CA VAL A 54 15.84 -6.53 -10.73
C VAL A 54 14.42 -7.09 -10.84
N TRP A 55 13.43 -6.40 -10.30
CA TRP A 55 12.02 -6.82 -10.34
C TRP A 55 11.59 -7.08 -11.79
N ASN A 56 11.21 -8.32 -12.09
CA ASN A 56 10.82 -8.72 -13.43
C ASN A 56 9.86 -9.93 -13.36
N PRO A 57 8.54 -9.72 -13.50
CA PRO A 57 7.57 -10.81 -13.42
C PRO A 57 7.66 -11.77 -14.62
N LYS A 58 8.28 -11.39 -15.73
CA LYS A 58 8.48 -12.33 -16.86
C LYS A 58 9.54 -13.37 -16.54
N VAL A 59 10.60 -12.97 -15.84
CA VAL A 59 11.75 -13.82 -15.50
C VAL A 59 11.56 -14.53 -14.15
N TYR A 60 11.19 -13.80 -13.10
CA TYR A 60 11.12 -14.34 -11.74
C TYR A 60 9.69 -14.70 -11.36
N HIS A 61 9.45 -15.99 -11.12
CA HIS A 61 8.13 -16.50 -10.76
C HIS A 61 7.54 -15.82 -9.50
N GLY A 62 8.37 -15.56 -8.49
CA GLY A 62 7.93 -14.85 -7.28
C GLY A 62 7.36 -13.46 -7.53
N ASP A 63 7.92 -12.72 -8.51
CA ASP A 63 7.46 -11.36 -8.83
C ASP A 63 6.06 -11.36 -9.48
N ARG A 64 5.63 -12.48 -10.07
CA ARG A 64 4.29 -12.65 -10.67
C ARG A 64 3.17 -12.64 -9.65
N PHE A 65 3.47 -12.96 -8.39
CA PHE A 65 2.47 -13.02 -7.32
C PHE A 65 2.33 -11.70 -6.55
N HIS A 66 3.08 -10.65 -6.92
CA HIS A 66 2.90 -9.34 -6.30
C HIS A 66 1.54 -8.76 -6.69
N LEU A 67 0.68 -8.55 -5.69
CA LEU A 67 -0.72 -8.17 -5.89
C LEU A 67 -0.90 -6.68 -6.24
N MET A 68 -0.08 -5.80 -5.67
CA MET A 68 -0.10 -4.36 -5.91
C MET A 68 1.33 -3.82 -6.09
N PRO A 69 2.02 -4.14 -7.20
CA PRO A 69 3.45 -3.84 -7.33
C PRO A 69 3.73 -2.34 -7.49
N ILE A 70 4.51 -1.78 -6.57
CA ILE A 70 5.00 -0.40 -6.63
C ILE A 70 6.52 -0.46 -6.62
N ILE A 71 7.14 -0.02 -7.72
CA ILE A 71 8.53 -0.35 -8.02
C ILE A 71 9.45 0.82 -7.70
N THR A 72 10.54 0.54 -6.96
CA THR A 72 11.55 1.54 -6.64
C THR A 72 12.27 1.99 -7.90
N PRO A 73 12.47 3.31 -8.11
CA PRO A 73 13.05 3.82 -9.35
C PRO A 73 14.57 3.60 -9.42
N ALA A 74 15.28 3.58 -8.29
CA ALA A 74 16.72 3.39 -8.27
C ALA A 74 17.10 1.95 -8.60
N TYR A 75 18.15 1.76 -9.41
CA TYR A 75 18.73 0.46 -9.68
C TYR A 75 19.43 -0.11 -8.42
N PRO A 76 19.25 -1.40 -8.10
CA PRO A 76 18.33 -2.35 -8.73
C PRO A 76 16.88 -2.11 -8.29
N SER A 77 15.96 -2.02 -9.25
CA SER A 77 14.53 -1.81 -8.96
C SER A 77 13.92 -3.02 -8.25
N MET A 78 13.16 -2.77 -7.19
CA MET A 78 12.48 -3.78 -6.37
C MET A 78 11.03 -3.40 -6.11
N CYS A 79 10.20 -4.39 -5.76
CA CYS A 79 8.83 -4.14 -5.32
C CYS A 79 8.79 -3.72 -3.84
N ALA A 80 8.39 -2.46 -3.57
CA ALA A 80 8.26 -1.93 -2.21
C ALA A 80 7.05 -2.50 -1.45
N THR A 81 6.15 -3.19 -2.13
CA THR A 81 4.87 -3.70 -1.63
C THR A 81 4.74 -5.22 -1.77
N HIS A 82 5.87 -5.94 -1.78
CA HIS A 82 5.91 -7.42 -1.81
C HIS A 82 5.20 -8.09 -0.61
N ASN A 83 4.86 -7.32 0.44
CA ASN A 83 4.16 -7.82 1.62
C ASN A 83 2.62 -7.68 1.56
N VAL A 84 2.07 -7.09 0.50
CA VAL A 84 0.62 -6.98 0.32
C VAL A 84 0.02 -8.39 0.16
N THR A 85 -0.97 -8.71 1.01
CA THR A 85 -1.81 -9.92 0.96
C THR A 85 -3.16 -9.63 0.32
N GLN A 86 -4.01 -10.63 0.10
CA GLN A 86 -5.32 -10.42 -0.51
C GLN A 86 -6.26 -9.60 0.39
N SER A 87 -6.27 -9.82 1.71
CA SER A 87 -7.10 -8.99 2.61
C SER A 87 -6.61 -7.56 2.64
N THR A 88 -5.30 -7.34 2.71
CA THR A 88 -4.77 -5.96 2.73
C THR A 88 -5.02 -5.24 1.41
N LYS A 89 -4.90 -5.93 0.26
CA LYS A 89 -5.29 -5.38 -1.05
C LYS A 89 -6.75 -4.95 -1.04
N LYS A 90 -7.66 -5.83 -0.61
CA LYS A 90 -9.10 -5.54 -0.56
C LYS A 90 -9.41 -4.31 0.29
N ILE A 91 -8.82 -4.22 1.50
CA ILE A 91 -9.00 -3.05 2.38
C ILE A 91 -8.48 -1.77 1.71
N ILE A 92 -7.32 -1.82 1.07
CA ILE A 92 -6.74 -0.67 0.37
C ILE A 92 -7.64 -0.22 -0.80
N GLU A 93 -8.15 -1.15 -1.60
CA GLU A 93 -9.06 -0.84 -2.71
C GLU A 93 -10.38 -0.23 -2.20
N GLU A 94 -10.96 -0.78 -1.13
CA GLU A 94 -12.16 -0.22 -0.48
C GLU A 94 -11.92 1.19 0.08
N GLU A 95 -10.77 1.44 0.72
CA GLU A 95 -10.41 2.77 1.21
C GLU A 95 -10.12 3.75 0.05
N PHE A 96 -9.58 3.31 -1.08
CA PHE A 96 -9.45 4.16 -2.26
C PHE A 96 -10.81 4.58 -2.83
N ILE A 97 -11.79 3.68 -2.85
CA ILE A 97 -13.17 4.01 -3.26
C ILE A 97 -13.76 5.06 -2.32
N ARG A 98 -13.78 4.76 -1.01
CA ARG A 98 -14.31 5.66 0.01
C ARG A 98 -13.67 7.05 -0.08
N ALA A 99 -12.35 7.08 -0.21
CA ALA A 99 -11.60 8.33 -0.28
C ALA A 99 -11.84 9.10 -1.58
N ALA A 100 -12.03 8.41 -2.71
CA ALA A 100 -12.39 9.05 -3.97
C ALA A 100 -13.75 9.75 -3.88
N ASP A 101 -14.75 9.08 -3.31
CA ASP A 101 -16.09 9.66 -3.13
C ASP A 101 -16.08 10.88 -2.23
N ILE A 102 -15.32 10.84 -1.13
CA ILE A 102 -15.16 11.98 -0.22
C ILE A 102 -14.44 13.13 -0.93
N ALA A 103 -13.33 12.85 -1.62
CA ALA A 103 -12.56 13.88 -2.31
C ALA A 103 -13.37 14.54 -3.43
N ASP A 104 -14.14 13.78 -4.20
CA ASP A 104 -15.02 14.33 -5.25
C ASP A 104 -16.09 15.26 -4.66
N LYS A 105 -16.69 14.92 -3.51
CA LYS A 105 -17.61 15.82 -2.77
C LYS A 105 -16.93 17.11 -2.34
N VAL A 106 -15.70 17.03 -1.83
CA VAL A 106 -14.93 18.21 -1.43
C VAL A 106 -14.64 19.11 -2.64
N MET A 107 -14.26 18.53 -3.78
CA MET A 107 -13.93 19.29 -4.99
C MET A 107 -15.12 20.06 -5.56
N VAL A 108 -16.36 19.58 -5.36
CA VAL A 108 -17.59 20.28 -5.76
C VAL A 108 -18.19 21.17 -4.66
N GLY A 109 -17.48 21.35 -3.54
CA GLY A 109 -17.93 22.18 -2.43
C GLY A 109 -19.03 21.54 -1.55
N ALA A 110 -19.29 20.24 -1.69
CA ALA A 110 -20.32 19.49 -0.96
C ALA A 110 -19.77 18.66 0.22
N GLY A 111 -18.51 18.87 0.62
CA GLY A 111 -17.86 18.12 1.70
C GLY A 111 -16.66 18.86 2.30
N LYS A 112 -16.06 18.29 3.36
CA LYS A 112 -14.89 18.86 4.03
C LYS A 112 -13.70 17.91 3.98
N TRP A 113 -12.49 18.47 3.88
CA TRP A 113 -11.26 17.66 3.95
C TRP A 113 -11.11 16.89 5.26
N SER A 114 -11.69 17.37 6.36
CA SER A 114 -11.74 16.66 7.64
C SER A 114 -12.38 15.28 7.53
N ASP A 115 -13.34 15.10 6.61
CA ASP A 115 -14.10 13.86 6.46
C ASP A 115 -13.23 12.74 5.89
N LEU A 116 -12.23 13.10 5.07
CA LEU A 116 -11.23 12.18 4.54
C LEU A 116 -10.37 11.58 5.65
N PHE A 117 -10.07 12.40 6.67
CA PHE A 117 -9.22 12.03 7.81
C PHE A 117 -10.02 11.56 9.04
N ALA A 118 -11.32 11.32 8.89
CA ALA A 118 -12.13 10.72 9.94
C ALA A 118 -11.51 9.38 10.39
N LYS A 119 -11.49 9.16 11.71
CA LYS A 119 -10.91 7.95 12.30
C LYS A 119 -11.65 6.71 11.78
N HIS A 120 -10.90 5.65 11.47
CA HIS A 120 -11.47 4.38 11.06
C HIS A 120 -12.33 3.74 12.17
N ASP A 121 -13.25 2.87 11.76
CA ASP A 121 -14.19 2.12 12.61
C ASP A 121 -13.76 0.65 12.80
N PHE A 122 -12.46 0.35 12.68
CA PHE A 122 -11.92 -1.02 12.71
C PHE A 122 -12.55 -1.96 13.74
N PHE A 123 -12.76 -1.50 15.00
CA PHE A 123 -13.31 -2.32 16.09
C PHE A 123 -14.84 -2.43 16.11
N GLN A 124 -15.54 -1.69 15.24
CA GLN A 124 -16.97 -1.81 15.00
C GLN A 124 -17.29 -2.49 13.66
N ARG A 125 -16.34 -2.50 12.73
CA ARG A 125 -16.52 -2.94 11.34
C ARG A 125 -16.71 -4.45 11.18
N TYR A 126 -16.06 -5.25 12.02
CA TYR A 126 -16.10 -6.71 11.94
C TYR A 126 -16.86 -7.33 13.11
N ARG A 127 -17.53 -8.45 12.83
CA ARG A 127 -18.26 -9.23 13.86
C ARG A 127 -17.32 -9.99 14.80
N TYR A 128 -16.15 -10.39 14.31
CA TYR A 128 -15.19 -11.22 15.03
C TYR A 128 -13.79 -10.62 14.92
N TYR A 129 -13.01 -10.77 15.99
CA TYR A 129 -11.62 -10.33 16.07
C TYR A 129 -10.76 -11.44 16.67
N LEU A 130 -9.53 -11.56 16.19
CA LEU A 130 -8.51 -12.41 16.79
C LEU A 130 -7.53 -11.52 17.57
N GLN A 131 -7.43 -11.75 18.88
CA GLN A 131 -6.46 -11.07 19.73
C GLN A 131 -5.18 -11.90 19.85
N ILE A 132 -4.03 -11.26 19.60
CA ILE A 132 -2.71 -11.87 19.77
C ILE A 132 -2.00 -11.10 20.88
N ILE A 133 -1.67 -11.78 21.97
CA ILE A 133 -0.99 -11.19 23.12
C ILE A 133 0.43 -11.75 23.18
N ALA A 134 1.43 -10.88 23.03
CA ALA A 134 2.84 -11.22 23.16
C ALA A 134 3.38 -10.70 24.51
N THR A 135 3.80 -11.61 25.39
CA THR A 135 4.34 -11.28 26.72
C THR A 135 5.74 -11.87 26.91
N SER A 136 6.55 -11.19 27.70
CA SER A 136 7.88 -11.63 28.13
C SER A 136 8.09 -11.30 29.61
N ASP A 137 9.19 -11.79 30.19
CA ASP A 137 9.53 -11.65 31.61
C ASP A 137 10.27 -10.34 31.95
N SER A 138 10.64 -9.53 30.95
CA SER A 138 11.29 -8.23 31.18
C SER A 138 11.01 -7.22 30.08
N GLN A 139 11.07 -5.93 30.42
CA GLN A 139 10.89 -4.85 29.44
C GLN A 139 11.93 -4.90 28.31
N GLU A 140 13.17 -5.27 28.63
CA GLU A 140 14.25 -5.40 27.64
C GLU A 140 13.95 -6.46 26.59
N ARG A 141 13.42 -7.61 27.03
CA ARG A 141 13.05 -8.72 26.13
C ARG A 141 11.75 -8.43 25.37
N GLN A 142 10.83 -7.67 25.97
CA GLN A 142 9.53 -7.40 25.39
C GLN A 142 9.63 -6.76 24.01
N LEU A 143 10.54 -5.81 23.79
CA LEU A 143 10.68 -5.15 22.49
C LEU A 143 11.16 -6.13 21.39
N LYS A 144 12.12 -7.00 21.73
CA LYS A 144 12.63 -8.02 20.80
C LYS A 144 11.54 -9.06 20.51
N TRP A 145 10.82 -9.47 21.54
CA TRP A 145 9.77 -10.48 21.44
C TRP A 145 8.55 -9.97 20.67
N SER A 146 8.04 -8.78 20.97
CA SER A 146 6.92 -8.19 20.23
C SER A 146 7.30 -7.97 18.77
N GLY A 147 8.50 -7.46 18.48
CA GLY A 147 8.99 -7.32 17.10
C GLY A 147 9.06 -8.65 16.35
N MET A 148 9.50 -9.73 17.01
CA MET A 148 9.49 -11.07 16.42
C MET A 148 8.06 -11.53 16.10
N VAL A 149 7.12 -11.36 17.04
CA VAL A 149 5.71 -11.74 16.84
C VAL A 149 5.08 -10.91 15.72
N GLU A 150 5.24 -9.59 15.74
CA GLU A 150 4.73 -8.65 14.73
C GLU A 150 5.20 -9.02 13.32
N SER A 151 6.49 -9.36 13.16
CA SER A 151 7.06 -9.78 11.88
C SER A 151 6.40 -11.05 11.29
N ARG A 152 5.74 -11.86 12.11
CA ARG A 152 5.10 -13.12 11.73
C ARG A 152 3.58 -13.03 11.56
N ILE A 153 2.93 -11.95 12.03
CA ILE A 153 1.47 -11.75 11.89
C ILE A 153 1.03 -11.90 10.43
N ARG A 154 1.82 -11.39 9.48
CA ARG A 154 1.52 -11.54 8.05
C ARG A 154 1.41 -13.00 7.61
N HIS A 155 2.25 -13.89 8.13
CA HIS A 155 2.15 -15.32 7.79
C HIS A 155 0.89 -15.97 8.36
N LEU A 156 0.45 -15.53 9.55
CA LEU A 156 -0.84 -15.95 10.10
C LEU A 156 -1.99 -15.48 9.20
N ILE A 157 -1.97 -14.21 8.80
CA ILE A 157 -2.97 -13.65 7.85
C ILE A 157 -3.00 -14.48 6.56
N SER A 158 -1.84 -14.75 5.94
CA SER A 158 -1.78 -15.57 4.74
C SER A 158 -2.31 -17.00 4.92
N LYS A 159 -2.24 -17.58 6.12
CA LYS A 159 -2.84 -18.90 6.40
C LYS A 159 -4.34 -18.85 6.65
N LEU A 160 -4.88 -17.72 7.11
CA LEU A 160 -6.32 -17.52 7.33
C LEU A 160 -7.05 -17.14 6.03
N GLU A 161 -6.34 -16.56 5.07
CA GLU A 161 -6.87 -16.17 3.76
C GLU A 161 -6.99 -17.33 2.75
N ASN A 162 -6.30 -18.45 2.99
CA ASN A 162 -6.30 -19.65 2.15
C ASN A 162 -7.08 -20.78 2.83
#